data_AF-A0A932K233-F1
#
_entry.id   AF-A0A932K233-F1
#
_cell.length_a   1.000
_cell.length_b   1.000
_cell.length_c   1.000
_cell.angle_alpha   90.00
_cell.angle_beta   90.00
_cell.angle_gamma   90.00
#
_symmetry.space_group_name_H-M   'P 1'
#
loop_
_entity.id
_entity.type
_entity.pdbx_description
1 polymer ?
#
loop_
_entity_poly.entity_id
_entity_poly.type
_entity_poly.pdbx_seq_one_letter_code
_entity_poly.pdbx_strand_id
1 'polypeptide(L)' 'MLTRRNFLKAGALTAAGYALAAEPVLAQAIRTDTAGLVAGDVSVKRGSDTIPAYEARPGVLE' A
#
# COMPACT_ATOMS: atom_id res chain seq x y z
N MET A 1 -33.65 -21.87 -21.72
CA MET A 1 -32.37 -21.54 -22.39
C MET A 1 -31.72 -20.35 -21.70
N LEU A 2 -30.47 -20.50 -21.27
CA LEU A 2 -29.68 -19.40 -20.69
C LEU A 2 -29.08 -18.57 -21.82
N THR A 3 -29.45 -17.28 -21.90
CA THR A 3 -28.88 -16.37 -22.91
C THR A 3 -27.66 -15.65 -22.35
N ARG A 4 -26.71 -15.27 -23.22
CA ARG A 4 -25.50 -14.50 -22.82
C ARG A 4 -25.83 -13.27 -21.97
N ARG A 5 -26.90 -12.55 -22.32
CA ARG A 5 -27.40 -11.38 -21.59
C ARG A 5 -27.91 -11.72 -20.19
N ASN A 6 -28.58 -12.86 -20.02
CA ASN A 6 -29.05 -13.30 -18.70
C ASN A 6 -27.88 -13.70 -17.80
N PHE A 7 -26.84 -14.33 -18.38
CA PHE A 7 -25.62 -14.67 -17.66
C PHE A 7 -24.85 -13.42 -17.20
N LEU A 8 -24.70 -12.41 -18.07
CA LEU A 8 -24.05 -11.14 -17.72
C LEU A 8 -24.81 -10.39 -16.61
N LYS A 9 -26.15 -10.38 -16.66
CA LYS A 9 -26.98 -9.76 -15.61
C LYS A 9 -26.82 -10.46 -14.26
N ALA A 10 -26.83 -11.79 -14.25
CA ALA A 10 -26.63 -12.57 -13.03
C ALA A 10 -25.23 -12.37 -12.45
N GLY A 11 -24.19 -12.41 -13.30
CA GLY A 11 -22.81 -12.20 -12.88
C GLY A 11 -22.52 -10.78 -12.39
N ALA A 12 -23.12 -9.77 -13.02
CA ALA A 12 -22.99 -8.39 -12.55
C ALA A 12 -23.63 -8.19 -11.18
N LEU A 13 -24.79 -8.81 -10.92
CA LEU A 13 -25.47 -8.72 -9.64
C LEU A 13 -24.68 -9.42 -8.52
N THR A 14 -24.12 -10.61 -8.79
CA THR A 14 -23.32 -11.34 -7.80
C THR A 14 -21.97 -10.67 -7.52
N ALA A 15 -21.29 -10.17 -8.55
CA ALA A 15 -20.05 -9.43 -8.41
C ALA A 15 -20.26 -8.10 -7.66
N ALA A 16 -21.32 -7.37 -7.98
CA ALA A 16 -21.67 -6.14 -7.27
C ALA A 16 -22.02 -6.43 -5.79
N GLY A 17 -22.79 -7.48 -5.51
CA GLY A 17 -23.09 -7.91 -4.15
C GLY A 17 -21.84 -8.30 -3.35
N TYR A 18 -20.91 -9.03 -3.96
CA TYR A 18 -19.63 -9.37 -3.34
C TYR A 18 -18.77 -8.13 -3.09
N ALA A 19 -18.67 -7.20 -4.05
CA ALA A 19 -17.91 -5.97 -3.89
C ALA A 19 -18.48 -5.05 -2.79
N LEU A 20 -19.80 -5.03 -2.63
CA LEU A 20 -20.46 -4.27 -1.56
C LEU A 20 -20.34 -4.94 -0.18
N ALA A 21 -20.33 -6.28 -0.13
CA ALA A 21 -20.21 -7.06 1.11
C ALA A 21 -18.75 -7.29 1.54
N ALA A 22 -17.80 -7.16 0.62
CA ALA A 22 -16.38 -7.09 0.92
C ALA A 22 -16.12 -5.79 1.69
N GLU A 23 -16.29 -5.84 3.00
CA GLU A 23 -15.74 -4.81 3.87
C GLU A 23 -14.24 -4.67 3.59
N PRO A 24 -13.67 -3.46 3.68
CA PRO A 24 -12.23 -3.29 3.62
C PRO A 24 -11.60 -4.27 4.59
N VAL A 25 -10.58 -5.01 4.17
CA VAL A 25 -9.78 -5.82 5.10
C VAL A 25 -9.15 -4.84 6.09
N LEU A 26 -9.81 -4.65 7.23
CA LEU A 26 -9.35 -3.87 8.38
C LEU A 26 -8.21 -4.59 9.11
N ALA A 27 -7.42 -5.40 8.41
CA ALA A 27 -6.16 -5.85 8.95
C ALA A 27 -5.33 -4.59 9.20
N GLN A 28 -5.18 -4.21 10.46
CA GLN A 28 -4.20 -3.21 10.85
C GLN A 28 -2.87 -3.70 10.31
N ALA A 29 -2.38 -3.07 9.25
CA ALA A 29 -1.00 -3.23 8.84
C ALA A 29 -0.17 -2.90 10.08
N ILE A 30 0.57 -3.87 10.59
CA ILE A 30 1.50 -3.64 11.70
C ILE A 30 2.49 -2.61 11.17
N ARG A 31 2.36 -1.36 11.62
CA ARG A 31 3.28 -0.27 11.30
C ARG A 31 4.34 -0.27 12.38
N THR A 32 5.55 -0.63 12.00
CA THR A 32 6.73 -0.34 12.83
C THR A 32 6.95 1.17 12.75
N ASP A 33 6.88 1.84 13.89
CA ASP A 33 7.19 3.27 13.96
C ASP A 33 8.71 3.52 13.80
N THR A 34 9.06 4.78 13.54
CA THR A 34 10.45 5.23 13.47
C THR A 34 10.89 5.95 14.75
N ALA A 35 10.25 5.66 15.89
CA ALA A 35 10.60 6.31 17.15
C ALA A 35 12.05 5.99 17.53
N GLY A 36 12.80 7.02 17.91
CA GLY A 36 14.22 6.89 18.22
C GLY A 36 15.13 6.70 17.00
N LEU A 37 14.62 6.85 15.77
CA LEU A 37 15.43 6.85 14.55
C LEU A 37 15.39 8.22 13.87
N VAL A 38 16.52 8.63 13.31
CA VAL A 38 16.53 9.57 12.19
C VAL A 38 16.33 8.74 10.93
N ALA A 39 15.14 8.81 10.36
CA ALA A 39 14.71 8.02 9.22
C ALA A 39 14.19 8.93 8.09
N GLY A 40 14.71 8.79 6.87
CA GLY A 40 14.27 9.63 5.75
C GLY A 40 15.04 9.42 4.45
N ASP A 41 14.50 10.01 3.39
CA ASP A 41 15.16 10.04 2.08
C ASP A 41 16.33 11.03 2.09
N VAL A 42 17.49 10.56 1.65
CA VAL A 42 18.71 11.34 1.52
C VAL A 42 19.25 11.26 0.11
N SER A 43 19.99 12.29 -0.28
CA SER A 43 20.63 12.36 -1.60
C SER A 43 22.13 12.47 -1.40
N VAL A 44 22.87 11.44 -1.82
CA VAL A 44 24.32 11.40 -1.71
C VAL A 44 24.94 11.86 -3.03
N LYS A 45 25.76 12.92 -2.99
CA LYS A 45 26.49 13.40 -4.16
C LYS A 45 27.71 12.52 -4.42
N ARG A 46 27.86 12.06 -5.66
CA ARG A 46 29.07 11.41 -6.19
C ARG A 46 29.51 12.16 -7.44
N GLY A 47 30.41 13.13 -7.30
CA GLY A 47 30.82 13.98 -8.42
C GLY A 47 29.64 14.79 -8.97
N SER A 48 29.31 14.59 -10.25
CA SER A 48 28.13 15.18 -10.91
C SER A 48 26.81 14.48 -10.57
N ASP A 49 26.87 13.24 -10.08
CA ASP A 49 25.70 12.39 -9.95
C ASP A 49 25.12 12.48 -8.54
N THR A 50 23.78 12.48 -8.45
CA THR A 50 23.06 12.43 -7.18
C THR A 50 22.38 11.08 -7.04
N ILE A 51 22.73 10.36 -5.98
CA ILE A 51 22.22 9.01 -5.71
C ILE A 51 21.17 9.12 -4.60
N PRO A 52 19.89 8.80 -4.88
CA PRO A 52 18.88 8.71 -3.84
C PRO A 52 19.17 7.49 -2.96
N ALA A 53 19.10 7.68 -1.65
CA ALA A 53 19.27 6.62 -0.66
C ALA A 53 18.31 6.87 0.51
N TYR A 54 18.09 5.84 1.30
CA TYR A 54 17.31 5.93 2.53
C TYR A 54 18.26 5.84 3.73
N GLU A 55 18.20 6.80 4.66
CA GLU A 55 18.91 6.72 5.93
C GLU A 55 17.95 6.27 7.03
N ALA A 56 18.40 5.32 7.86
CA ALA A 56 17.76 4.95 9.11
C ALA A 56 18.87 4.67 10.12
N ARG A 57 19.11 5.62 11.02
CA ARG A 57 20.14 5.52 12.06
C ARG A 57 19.58 5.90 13.43
N PRO A 58 20.21 5.48 14.53
CA PRO A 58 19.81 5.90 15.87
C PRO A 58 19.71 7.42 15.95
N GLY A 59 18.62 7.91 16.55
CA GLY A 59 18.49 9.29 16.99
C GLY A 59 19.57 9.62 18.01
N VAL A 60 19.88 10.91 18.14
CA VAL A 60 20.68 11.37 19.26
C VAL A 60 19.87 11.07 20.53
N LEU A 61 20.45 10.33 21.47
CA LEU A 61 19.88 10.15 22.80
C LEU A 61 19.71 11.56 23.40
N GLU A 62 18.48 11.98 23.71
CA GLU A 62 18.29 12.94 24.79
C GLU A 62 18.48 12.23 26.14
#